data_AF-A0A956Q861-F1
#
_entry.id   AF-A0A956Q861-F1
#
_cell.length_a   1.000
_cell.length_b   1.000
_cell.length_c   1.000
_cell.angle_alpha   90.00
_cell.angle_beta   90.00
_cell.angle_gamma   90.00
#
_symmetry.space_group_name_H-M   'P 1'
#
loop_
_entity.id
_entity.type
_entity.pdbx_description
1 polymer ?
#
loop_
_entity_poly.entity_id
_entity_poly.type
_entity_poly.pdbx_seq_one_letter_code
_entity_poly.pdbx_strand_id
1 'polypeptide(L)'
;MKIVSALQFQHRQWTEPRLPPVFKSIAQHHTLTGENPLALQGLELLHVGSEVAFDYHIPAGVGIGAAAVVGLGGLAWGVAKVRSESRLDQIEGVGHLAMAATAGMAALGMALGHGHHGGLAVAALEGVHGLTELAVGVNDIRHASEQRTGLRAFAGAMQVGKGAAVIASACLPGLAPTMHLVALGCVLARTAAIHLE
;
A
#
# COMPACT_ATOMS: atom_id res chain seq x y z
N MET A 1 -18.74 -20.01 -18.91
CA MET A 1 -17.53 -19.29 -18.47
C MET A 1 -17.97 -18.26 -17.44
N LYS A 2 -17.78 -18.52 -16.14
CA LYS A 2 -18.14 -17.57 -15.08
C LYS A 2 -17.00 -16.56 -14.96
N ILE A 3 -17.29 -15.29 -15.21
CA ILE A 3 -16.38 -14.19 -14.89
C ILE A 3 -16.31 -14.15 -13.37
N VAL A 4 -15.25 -14.74 -12.81
CA VAL A 4 -14.89 -14.55 -11.40
C VAL A 4 -14.48 -13.09 -11.29
N SER A 5 -15.30 -12.30 -10.61
CA SER A 5 -15.06 -10.88 -10.38
C SER A 5 -13.64 -10.70 -9.81
N ALA A 6 -12.82 -9.87 -10.46
CA ALA A 6 -11.49 -9.49 -10.01
C ALA A 6 -11.47 -8.77 -8.63
N LEU A 7 -12.63 -8.65 -7.98
CA LEU A 7 -12.87 -8.04 -6.68
C LEU A 7 -13.25 -9.08 -5.60
N GLN A 8 -13.14 -10.39 -5.86
CA GLN A 8 -13.35 -11.39 -4.81
C GLN A 8 -12.19 -11.37 -3.82
N PHE A 9 -12.41 -10.65 -2.73
CA PHE A 9 -11.53 -10.48 -1.59
C PHE A 9 -11.49 -11.76 -0.73
N GLN A 10 -10.31 -12.33 -0.46
CA GLN A 10 -10.16 -13.31 0.63
C GLN A 10 -9.62 -12.64 1.89
N HIS A 11 -10.29 -12.93 3.01
CA HIS A 11 -10.10 -12.36 4.33
C HIS A 11 -8.74 -12.77 4.95
N ARG A 12 -7.94 -11.82 5.45
CA ARG A 12 -6.76 -12.16 6.28
C ARG A 12 -7.23 -12.43 7.71
N GLN A 13 -7.44 -13.69 8.04
CA GLN A 13 -7.83 -14.09 9.40
C GLN A 13 -6.69 -13.89 10.40
N TRP A 14 -6.91 -13.00 11.37
CA TRP A 14 -6.20 -13.01 12.64
C TRP A 14 -6.71 -14.21 13.44
N THR A 15 -5.88 -15.23 13.68
CA THR A 15 -6.21 -16.19 14.72
C THR A 15 -5.92 -15.56 16.08
N GLU A 16 -6.97 -15.21 16.82
CA GLU A 16 -6.84 -14.96 18.25
C GLU A 16 -6.09 -16.12 18.92
N PRO A 17 -5.16 -15.86 19.85
CA PRO A 17 -4.45 -16.92 20.51
C PRO A 17 -5.38 -17.59 21.52
N ARG A 18 -5.86 -18.81 21.22
CA ARG A 18 -5.88 -19.98 22.14
C ARG A 18 -6.44 -21.26 21.49
N LEU A 19 -5.67 -22.35 21.67
CA LEU A 19 -5.99 -23.80 21.58
C LEU A 19 -5.60 -24.60 20.29
N PRO A 20 -5.26 -25.90 20.44
CA PRO A 20 -4.12 -26.56 19.76
C PRO A 20 -4.55 -27.54 18.63
N PRO A 21 -3.68 -28.42 18.07
CA PRO A 21 -2.93 -28.17 16.83
C PRO A 21 -3.31 -29.07 15.62
N VAL A 22 -4.40 -29.84 15.65
CA VAL A 22 -4.59 -30.95 14.68
C VAL A 22 -5.51 -30.64 13.48
N PHE A 23 -6.34 -29.59 13.49
CA PHE A 23 -7.35 -29.40 12.42
C PHE A 23 -7.23 -28.13 11.56
N LYS A 24 -6.15 -27.33 11.71
CA LYS A 24 -5.93 -26.11 10.91
C LYS A 24 -5.06 -26.31 9.65
N SER A 25 -4.50 -27.51 9.46
CA SER A 25 -3.33 -27.73 8.61
C SER A 25 -3.58 -27.79 7.09
N ILE A 26 -4.80 -27.69 6.57
CA ILE A 26 -5.04 -27.81 5.11
C ILE A 26 -5.74 -26.58 4.50
N ALA A 27 -6.33 -25.69 5.30
CA ALA A 27 -6.98 -24.45 4.81
C ALA A 27 -6.10 -23.19 4.91
N GLN A 28 -4.90 -23.28 5.49
CA GLN A 28 -4.06 -22.11 5.84
C GLN A 28 -2.86 -21.86 4.91
N HIS A 29 -2.71 -22.64 3.83
CA HIS A 29 -1.47 -22.67 3.04
C HIS A 29 -1.34 -21.63 1.92
N HIS A 30 -2.16 -20.58 1.91
CA HIS A 30 -2.09 -19.55 0.89
C HIS A 30 -2.33 -18.15 1.49
N THR A 31 -1.40 -17.71 2.34
CA THR A 31 -1.49 -16.44 3.08
C THR A 31 -0.84 -15.23 2.37
N LEU A 32 -0.50 -15.39 1.08
CA LEU A 32 -0.11 -14.29 0.18
C LEU A 32 -0.97 -14.20 -1.10
N THR A 33 -1.86 -15.16 -1.34
CA THR A 33 -2.59 -15.34 -2.62
C THR A 33 -4.11 -15.14 -2.52
N GLY A 34 -4.61 -14.65 -1.39
CA GLY A 34 -6.04 -14.36 -1.22
C GLY A 34 -6.53 -13.07 -1.92
N GLU A 35 -5.59 -12.29 -2.44
CA GLU A 35 -5.81 -11.01 -3.11
C GLU A 35 -5.15 -11.13 -4.48
N ASN A 36 -5.67 -10.46 -5.52
CA ASN A 36 -4.92 -10.38 -6.77
C ASN A 36 -3.70 -9.47 -6.54
N PRO A 37 -2.49 -10.02 -6.32
CA PRO A 37 -1.36 -9.25 -5.84
C PRO A 37 -0.97 -8.18 -6.88
N LEU A 38 -1.24 -8.46 -8.15
CA LEU A 38 -0.93 -7.58 -9.28
C LEU A 38 -1.75 -6.28 -9.27
N ALA A 39 -3.04 -6.34 -8.87
CA ALA A 39 -3.88 -5.15 -8.85
C ALA A 39 -3.46 -4.18 -7.72
N LEU A 40 -3.12 -4.73 -6.56
CA LEU A 40 -2.68 -4.00 -5.38
C LEU A 40 -1.27 -3.42 -5.56
N GLN A 41 -0.32 -4.25 -6.02
CA GLN A 41 1.05 -3.81 -6.30
C GLN A 41 1.09 -2.81 -7.45
N GLY A 42 0.25 -3.01 -8.49
CA GLY A 42 0.10 -2.05 -9.57
C GLY A 42 -0.41 -0.70 -9.08
N LEU A 43 -1.34 -0.68 -8.12
CA LEU A 43 -1.85 0.53 -7.50
C LEU A 43 -0.75 1.27 -6.70
N GLU A 44 0.03 0.54 -5.89
CA GLU A 44 1.14 1.11 -5.13
C GLU A 44 2.25 1.65 -6.05
N LEU A 45 2.55 0.93 -7.13
CA LEU A 45 3.53 1.36 -8.13
C LEU A 45 3.07 2.61 -8.87
N LEU A 46 1.79 2.67 -9.26
CA LEU A 46 1.21 3.87 -9.87
C LEU A 46 1.18 5.04 -8.90
N HIS A 47 0.91 4.80 -7.61
CA HIS A 47 0.92 5.84 -6.60
C HIS A 47 2.31 6.47 -6.48
N VAL A 48 3.30 5.69 -6.07
CA VAL A 48 4.66 6.22 -5.86
C VAL A 48 5.30 6.67 -7.19
N GLY A 49 4.97 6.01 -8.30
CA GLY A 49 5.40 6.43 -9.62
C GLY A 49 4.82 7.80 -10.03
N SER A 50 3.58 8.11 -9.64
CA SER A 50 2.99 9.43 -9.89
C SER A 50 3.64 10.53 -9.04
N GLU A 51 4.02 10.23 -7.80
CA GLU A 51 4.78 11.13 -6.91
C GLU A 51 6.17 11.44 -7.51
N VAL A 52 6.90 10.41 -7.95
CA VAL A 52 8.19 10.58 -8.63
C VAL A 52 8.03 11.36 -9.94
N ALA A 53 7.02 11.04 -10.74
CA ALA A 53 6.77 11.76 -11.98
C ALA A 53 6.52 13.26 -11.74
N PHE A 54 5.83 13.59 -10.65
CA PHE A 54 5.60 14.96 -10.23
C PHE A 54 6.90 15.66 -9.80
N ASP A 55 7.66 15.08 -8.87
CA ASP A 55 8.90 15.66 -8.36
C ASP A 55 9.92 15.96 -9.46
N TYR A 56 9.96 15.10 -10.48
CA TYR A 56 10.88 15.21 -11.61
C TYR A 56 10.28 15.89 -12.85
N HIS A 57 9.12 16.54 -12.71
CA HIS A 57 8.47 17.34 -13.76
C HIS A 57 8.21 16.56 -15.07
N ILE A 58 7.90 15.27 -14.96
CA ILE A 58 7.47 14.41 -16.08
C ILE A 58 6.08 14.90 -16.56
N PRO A 59 5.75 14.85 -17.87
CA PRO A 59 4.54 15.44 -18.43
C PRO A 59 3.24 15.23 -17.62
N ALA A 60 2.57 16.34 -17.30
CA ALA A 60 1.40 16.40 -16.42
C ALA A 60 0.24 15.47 -16.81
N GLY A 61 0.07 15.18 -18.11
CA GLY A 61 -0.98 14.26 -18.58
C GLY A 61 -0.82 12.83 -18.06
N VAL A 62 0.42 12.37 -17.88
CA VAL A 62 0.72 11.04 -17.31
C VAL A 62 0.51 11.06 -15.80
N GLY A 63 0.89 12.16 -15.13
CA GLY A 63 0.71 12.35 -13.69
C GLY A 63 -0.76 12.38 -13.26
N ILE A 64 -1.60 13.16 -13.96
CA ILE A 64 -3.05 13.26 -13.65
C ILE A 64 -3.73 11.90 -13.82
N GLY A 65 -3.46 11.19 -14.92
CA GLY A 65 -4.06 9.88 -15.19
C GLY A 65 -3.66 8.85 -14.14
N ALA A 66 -2.37 8.76 -13.80
CA ALA A 66 -1.89 7.85 -12.77
C ALA A 66 -2.50 8.16 -11.40
N ALA A 67 -2.50 9.43 -10.99
CA ALA A 67 -3.08 9.87 -9.73
C ALA A 67 -4.60 9.60 -9.65
N ALA A 68 -5.34 9.78 -10.75
CA ALA A 68 -6.77 9.46 -10.79
C ALA A 68 -7.04 7.96 -10.64
N VAL A 69 -6.24 7.11 -11.30
CA VAL A 69 -6.33 5.64 -11.16
C VAL A 69 -6.02 5.21 -9.73
N VAL A 70 -4.99 5.81 -9.12
CA VAL A 70 -4.61 5.58 -7.72
C VAL A 70 -5.73 6.00 -6.78
N GLY A 71 -6.31 7.18 -7.00
CA GLY A 71 -7.44 7.71 -6.23
C GLY A 71 -8.64 6.75 -6.24
N LEU A 72 -9.09 6.33 -7.42
CA LEU A 72 -10.25 5.45 -7.56
C LEU A 72 -9.97 4.03 -7.04
N GLY A 73 -8.80 3.48 -7.38
CA GLY A 73 -8.41 2.14 -6.94
C GLY A 73 -8.21 2.08 -5.42
N GLY A 74 -7.54 3.08 -4.84
CA GLY A 74 -7.35 3.21 -3.40
C GLY A 74 -8.66 3.40 -2.65
N LEU A 75 -9.59 4.19 -3.20
CA LEU A 75 -10.91 4.38 -2.60
C LEU A 75 -11.71 3.08 -2.60
N ALA A 76 -11.79 2.41 -3.74
CA ALA A 76 -12.53 1.15 -3.87
C ALA A 76 -11.96 0.07 -2.94
N TRP A 77 -10.63 -0.07 -2.91
CA TRP A 77 -9.95 -1.02 -2.05
C TRP A 77 -10.11 -0.67 -0.56
N GLY A 78 -9.88 0.60 -0.22
CA GLY A 78 -9.99 1.12 1.13
C GLY A 78 -11.38 0.89 1.72
N VAL A 79 -12.44 1.21 0.97
CA VAL A 79 -13.84 0.97 1.39
C VAL A 79 -14.14 -0.52 1.60
N ALA A 80 -13.62 -1.39 0.75
CA ALA A 80 -13.79 -2.84 0.91
C ALA A 80 -13.10 -3.33 2.19
N LYS A 81 -11.87 -2.89 2.43
CA LYS A 81 -11.02 -3.27 3.55
C LYS A 81 -11.52 -2.76 4.90
N VAL A 82 -12.01 -1.53 5.00
CA VAL A 82 -12.58 -1.01 6.27
C VAL A 82 -13.85 -1.73 6.71
N ARG A 83 -14.53 -2.42 5.80
CA ARG A 83 -15.72 -3.25 6.09
C ARG A 83 -15.37 -4.69 6.46
N SER A 84 -14.10 -5.06 6.41
CA SER A 84 -13.65 -6.39 6.84
C SER A 84 -13.80 -6.55 8.36
N GLU A 85 -13.80 -7.80 8.82
CA GLU A 85 -13.81 -8.11 10.26
C GLU A 85 -12.40 -8.06 10.88
N SER A 86 -11.36 -8.14 10.04
CA SER A 86 -9.97 -8.15 10.47
C SER A 86 -9.49 -6.72 10.76
N ARG A 87 -8.99 -6.47 11.98
CA ARG A 87 -8.44 -5.15 12.34
C ARG A 87 -7.27 -4.74 11.45
N LEU A 88 -6.48 -5.70 10.99
CA LEU A 88 -5.35 -5.42 10.11
C LEU A 88 -5.83 -4.97 8.72
N ASP A 89 -6.83 -5.67 8.18
CA ASP A 89 -7.48 -5.26 6.93
C ASP A 89 -8.15 -3.89 7.10
N GLN A 90 -8.75 -3.58 8.24
CA GLN A 90 -9.28 -2.23 8.51
C GLN A 90 -8.19 -1.16 8.53
N ILE A 91 -7.03 -1.43 9.14
CA ILE A 91 -5.87 -0.52 9.15
C ILE A 91 -5.35 -0.29 7.73
N GLU A 92 -5.17 -1.36 6.97
CA GLU A 92 -4.79 -1.28 5.55
C GLU A 92 -5.84 -0.45 4.77
N GLY A 93 -7.12 -0.68 5.03
CA GLY A 93 -8.21 0.07 4.43
C GLY A 93 -8.12 1.57 4.67
N VAL A 94 -7.84 1.99 5.90
CA VAL A 94 -7.59 3.40 6.24
C VAL A 94 -6.40 3.96 5.47
N GLY A 95 -5.32 3.19 5.35
CA GLY A 95 -4.14 3.54 4.54
C GLY A 95 -4.46 3.82 3.08
N HIS A 96 -5.29 2.96 2.48
CA HIS A 96 -5.72 3.11 1.08
C HIS A 96 -6.70 4.26 0.88
N LEU A 97 -7.56 4.55 1.87
CA LEU A 97 -8.42 5.74 1.85
C LEU A 97 -7.59 7.03 1.95
N ALA A 98 -6.55 7.03 2.78
CA ALA A 98 -5.63 8.16 2.89
C ALA A 98 -4.86 8.39 1.58
N MET A 99 -4.29 7.32 1.00
CA MET A 99 -3.65 7.34 -0.32
C MET A 99 -4.61 7.79 -1.43
N ALA A 100 -5.88 7.38 -1.37
CA ALA A 100 -6.88 7.79 -2.34
C ALA A 100 -7.16 9.31 -2.26
N ALA A 101 -7.22 9.84 -1.04
CA ALA A 101 -7.42 11.26 -0.81
C ALA A 101 -6.21 12.09 -1.26
N THR A 102 -4.98 11.64 -0.99
CA THR A 102 -3.76 12.32 -1.46
C THR A 102 -3.69 12.32 -2.98
N ALA A 103 -3.90 11.18 -3.63
CA ALA A 103 -3.90 11.06 -5.08
C ALA A 103 -5.07 11.83 -5.75
N GLY A 104 -6.23 11.92 -5.10
CA GLY A 104 -7.34 12.76 -5.57
C GLY A 104 -6.99 14.26 -5.54
N MET A 105 -6.37 14.73 -4.45
CA MET A 105 -5.87 16.10 -4.34
C MET A 105 -4.73 16.36 -5.33
N ALA A 106 -3.87 15.38 -5.58
CA ALA A 106 -2.82 15.42 -6.60
C ALA A 106 -3.35 15.70 -8.00
N ALA A 107 -4.30 14.86 -8.42
CA ALA A 107 -4.91 14.96 -9.74
C ALA A 107 -5.60 16.31 -9.92
N LEU A 108 -6.31 16.78 -8.88
CA LEU A 108 -6.97 18.08 -8.90
C LEU A 108 -5.96 19.24 -8.93
N GLY A 109 -4.91 19.18 -8.12
CA GLY A 109 -3.85 20.19 -8.10
C GLY A 109 -3.18 20.32 -9.47
N MET A 110 -2.73 19.19 -10.03
CA MET A 110 -2.15 19.14 -11.37
C MET A 110 -3.12 19.64 -12.45
N ALA A 111 -4.39 19.26 -12.40
CA ALA A 111 -5.40 19.71 -13.37
C ALA A 111 -5.67 21.22 -13.28
N LEU A 112 -5.58 21.81 -12.09
CA LEU A 112 -5.75 23.24 -11.84
C LEU A 112 -4.45 24.04 -11.96
N GLY A 113 -3.32 23.41 -12.32
CA GLY A 113 -2.01 24.07 -12.38
C GLY A 113 -1.44 24.50 -11.02
N HIS A 114 -1.95 23.96 -9.92
CA HIS A 114 -1.45 24.18 -8.57
C HIS A 114 -0.46 23.06 -8.21
N GLY A 115 0.65 23.41 -7.55
CA GLY A 115 1.63 22.42 -7.09
C GLY A 115 1.02 21.36 -6.17
N HIS A 116 1.54 20.14 -6.25
CA HIS A 116 0.98 18.94 -5.62
C HIS A 116 1.17 18.87 -4.10
N HIS A 117 2.14 19.60 -3.54
CA HIS A 117 2.50 19.50 -2.13
C HIS A 117 2.56 20.88 -1.49
N GLY A 118 1.81 21.08 -0.42
CA GLY A 118 1.95 22.31 0.37
C GLY A 118 0.91 22.49 1.47
N GLY A 119 -0.19 21.74 1.42
CA GLY A 119 -1.19 21.78 2.47
C GLY A 119 -0.87 20.83 3.62
N LEU A 120 -1.02 21.30 4.86
CA LEU A 120 -0.99 20.49 6.08
C LEU A 120 -1.89 19.23 5.98
N ALA A 121 -3.00 19.34 5.24
CA ALA A 121 -3.92 18.23 5.00
C ALA A 121 -3.32 17.09 4.16
N VAL A 122 -2.53 17.40 3.13
CA VAL A 122 -1.84 16.39 2.30
C VAL A 122 -0.80 15.66 3.14
N ALA A 123 0.04 16.40 3.87
CA ALA A 123 1.05 15.83 4.76
C ALA A 123 0.44 14.94 5.86
N ALA A 124 -0.72 15.33 6.41
CA ALA A 124 -1.41 14.51 7.39
C ALA A 124 -1.92 13.19 6.80
N LEU A 125 -2.47 13.21 5.58
CA LEU A 125 -2.96 12.01 4.90
C LEU A 125 -1.81 11.10 4.46
N GLU A 126 -0.71 11.66 3.95
CA GLU A 126 0.53 10.90 3.68
C GLU A 126 1.08 10.29 4.98
N GLY A 127 1.06 11.02 6.09
CA GLY A 127 1.42 10.50 7.40
C GLY A 127 0.56 9.32 7.83
N VAL A 128 -0.77 9.39 7.65
CA VAL A 128 -1.68 8.26 7.92
C VAL A 128 -1.36 7.08 7.02
N HIS A 129 -1.17 7.32 5.71
CA HIS A 129 -0.76 6.28 4.76
C HIS A 129 0.53 5.60 5.24
N GLY A 130 1.61 6.36 5.46
CA GLY A 130 2.88 5.80 5.91
C GLY A 130 2.81 5.07 7.26
N LEU A 131 1.99 5.53 8.21
CA LEU A 131 1.79 4.83 9.48
C LEU A 131 1.09 3.47 9.30
N THR A 132 0.12 3.40 8.39
CA THR A 132 -0.58 2.14 8.09
C THR A 132 0.34 1.14 7.39
N GLU A 133 1.21 1.62 6.50
CA GLU A 133 2.27 0.84 5.85
C GLU A 133 3.25 0.23 6.87
N LEU A 134 3.69 1.03 7.85
CA LEU A 134 4.52 0.55 8.95
C LEU A 134 3.81 -0.55 9.75
N ALA A 135 2.54 -0.34 10.10
CA ALA A 135 1.77 -1.31 10.90
C ALA A 135 1.60 -2.65 10.17
N VAL A 136 1.25 -2.62 8.88
CA VAL A 136 1.11 -3.80 8.03
C VAL A 136 2.45 -4.52 7.86
N GLY A 137 3.52 -3.77 7.55
CA GLY A 137 4.86 -4.32 7.37
C GLY A 137 5.42 -4.98 8.63
N VAL A 138 5.26 -4.35 9.80
CA VAL A 138 5.65 -4.94 11.09
C VAL A 138 4.87 -6.22 11.37
N ASN A 139 3.58 -6.26 11.05
CA ASN A 139 2.79 -7.47 11.20
C ASN A 139 3.29 -8.61 10.30
N ASP A 140 3.65 -8.31 9.05
CA ASP A 140 4.18 -9.29 8.10
C ASP A 140 5.55 -9.83 8.56
N ILE A 141 6.43 -8.98 9.10
CA ILE A 141 7.71 -9.41 9.69
C ILE A 141 7.47 -10.36 10.88
N ARG A 142 6.51 -10.03 11.75
CA ARG A 142 6.16 -10.88 12.92
C ARG A 142 5.68 -12.26 12.47
N HIS A 143 4.74 -12.32 11.54
CA HIS A 143 4.23 -13.59 11.01
C HIS A 143 5.31 -14.39 10.28
N ALA A 144 6.20 -13.72 9.53
CA ALA A 144 7.31 -14.37 8.85
C ALA A 144 8.32 -15.00 9.83
N SER A 145 8.55 -14.37 10.98
CA SER A 145 9.39 -14.93 12.06
C SER A 145 8.80 -16.22 12.63
N GLU A 146 7.48 -16.28 12.80
CA GLU A 146 6.76 -17.47 13.27
C GLU A 146 6.78 -18.60 12.24
N GLN A 147 6.66 -18.26 10.95
CA GLN A 147 6.58 -19.21 9.83
C GLN A 147 7.94 -19.55 9.20
N ARG A 148 9.03 -18.89 9.63
CA ARG A 148 10.40 -19.01 9.10
C ARG A 148 10.50 -18.73 7.58
N THR A 149 9.71 -17.78 7.09
CA THR A 149 9.67 -17.41 5.66
C THR A 149 10.50 -16.14 5.41
N GLY A 150 11.74 -16.32 4.95
CA GLY A 150 12.68 -15.21 4.72
C GLY A 150 12.18 -14.16 3.72
N LEU A 151 11.52 -14.59 2.64
CA LEU A 151 10.97 -13.69 1.62
C LEU A 151 9.82 -12.84 2.15
N ARG A 152 8.92 -13.41 2.94
CA ARG A 152 7.85 -12.68 3.62
C ARG A 152 8.39 -11.66 4.63
N ALA A 153 9.44 -12.01 5.38
CA ALA A 153 10.10 -11.08 6.29
C ALA A 153 10.71 -9.90 5.53
N PHE A 154 11.35 -10.17 4.38
CA PHE A 154 11.90 -9.13 3.51
C PHE A 154 10.81 -8.25 2.91
N ALA A 155 9.71 -8.83 2.40
CA ALA A 155 8.56 -8.09 1.88
C ALA A 155 7.95 -7.16 2.96
N GLY A 156 7.81 -7.64 4.20
CA GLY A 156 7.39 -6.83 5.33
C GLY A 156 8.36 -5.70 5.67
N ALA A 157 9.67 -5.95 5.63
CA ALA A 157 10.70 -4.92 5.83
C ALA A 157 10.68 -3.84 4.74
N MET A 158 10.42 -4.22 3.49
CA MET A 158 10.25 -3.26 2.40
C MET A 158 8.96 -2.43 2.57
N GLN A 159 7.86 -3.02 3.03
CA GLN A 159 6.63 -2.26 3.39
C GLN A 159 6.92 -1.23 4.49
N VAL A 160 7.68 -1.61 5.53
CA VAL A 160 8.13 -0.69 6.58
C VAL A 160 8.99 0.44 6.00
N GLY A 161 9.92 0.13 5.11
CA GLY A 161 10.76 1.12 4.43
C GLY A 161 9.95 2.13 3.62
N LYS A 162 8.95 1.65 2.85
CA LYS A 162 8.00 2.51 2.12
C LYS A 162 7.26 3.44 3.09
N GLY A 163 6.68 2.91 4.17
CA GLY A 163 5.94 3.72 5.15
C GLY A 163 6.80 4.80 5.81
N ALA A 164 8.04 4.46 6.18
CA ALA A 164 8.99 5.41 6.73
C ALA A 164 9.38 6.51 5.72
N ALA A 165 9.58 6.15 4.45
CA ALA A 165 9.91 7.10 3.39
C ALA A 165 8.76 8.08 3.13
N VAL A 166 7.51 7.60 3.08
CA VAL A 166 6.32 8.47 2.94
C VAL A 166 6.16 9.43 4.12
N ILE A 167 6.40 8.97 5.35
CA ILE A 167 6.37 9.89 6.52
C ILE A 167 7.50 10.91 6.41
N ALA A 168 8.69 10.48 5.99
CA ALA A 168 9.84 11.37 5.85
C ALA A 168 9.63 12.43 4.76
N SER A 169 8.99 12.10 3.63
CA SER A 169 8.65 13.10 2.59
C SER A 169 7.68 14.16 3.13
N ALA A 170 6.67 13.74 3.90
CA ALA A 170 5.71 14.65 4.52
C ALA A 170 6.34 15.57 5.60
N CYS A 171 7.27 15.04 6.40
CA CYS A 171 7.93 15.79 7.47
C CYS A 171 9.10 16.66 6.98
N LEU A 172 9.75 16.28 5.89
CA LEU A 172 10.94 16.94 5.35
C LEU A 172 10.74 17.23 3.86
N PRO A 173 9.97 18.26 3.49
CA PRO A 173 9.59 18.51 2.10
C PRO A 173 10.78 18.67 1.14
N GLY A 174 11.91 19.22 1.63
CA GLY A 174 13.14 19.34 0.85
C GLY A 174 13.81 18.01 0.48
N LEU A 175 13.41 16.90 1.10
CA LEU A 175 13.88 15.54 0.81
C LEU A 175 12.81 14.68 0.10
N ALA A 176 11.62 15.22 -0.17
CA ALA A 176 10.52 14.46 -0.75
C ALA A 176 10.89 13.69 -2.03
N PRO A 177 11.58 14.29 -3.03
CA PRO A 177 12.00 13.56 -4.25
C PRO A 177 12.84 12.32 -3.94
N THR A 178 13.81 12.46 -3.04
CA THR A 178 14.67 11.34 -2.63
C THR A 178 13.87 10.27 -1.90
N MET A 179 12.94 10.67 -1.02
CA MET A 179 12.13 9.73 -0.26
C MET A 179 11.10 9.00 -1.15
N HIS A 180 10.53 9.64 -2.17
CA HIS A 180 9.68 8.98 -3.14
C HIS A 180 10.44 7.96 -3.99
N LEU A 181 11.71 8.22 -4.32
CA LEU A 181 12.58 7.21 -4.94
C LEU A 181 12.86 6.03 -4.01
N VAL A 182 13.09 6.27 -2.72
CA VAL A 182 13.25 5.20 -1.72
C VAL A 182 11.98 4.37 -1.62
N ALA A 183 10.82 5.02 -1.51
CA ALA A 183 9.51 4.36 -1.48
C ALA A 183 9.28 3.51 -2.74
N LEU A 184 9.67 4.01 -3.91
CA LEU A 184 9.56 3.27 -5.18
C LEU A 184 10.44 2.02 -5.17
N GLY A 185 11.69 2.17 -4.72
CA GLY A 185 12.62 1.05 -4.53
C GLY A 185 12.06 -0.02 -3.60
N CYS A 186 11.45 0.39 -2.47
CA CYS A 186 10.79 -0.52 -1.54
C CYS A 186 9.60 -1.25 -2.19
N VAL A 187 8.73 -0.57 -2.94
CA VAL A 187 7.60 -1.20 -3.65
C VAL A 187 8.10 -2.21 -4.67
N LEU A 188 9.11 -1.87 -5.47
CA LEU A 188 9.70 -2.77 -6.47
C LEU A 188 10.34 -4.00 -5.80
N ALA A 189 11.13 -3.80 -4.74
CA ALA A 189 11.79 -4.88 -4.01
C ALA A 189 10.77 -5.81 -3.34
N ARG A 190 9.70 -5.27 -2.75
CA ARG A 190 8.60 -6.05 -2.17
C ARG A 190 7.88 -6.86 -3.25
N THR A 191 7.55 -6.23 -4.37
CA THR A 191 6.87 -6.88 -5.50
C THR A 191 7.69 -8.04 -6.02
N ALA A 192 9.00 -7.83 -6.21
CA ALA A 192 9.92 -8.89 -6.59
C ALA A 192 9.94 -10.04 -5.57
N ALA A 193 10.02 -9.74 -4.27
CA ALA A 193 10.04 -10.76 -3.23
C ALA A 193 8.77 -11.62 -3.19
N ILE A 194 7.60 -11.00 -3.36
CA ILE A 194 6.31 -11.71 -3.41
C ILE A 194 6.21 -12.62 -4.64
N HIS A 195 6.82 -12.23 -5.77
CA HIS A 195 6.83 -13.05 -6.99
C HIS A 195 7.88 -14.18 -6.99
N LEU A 196 8.84 -14.14 -6.07
CA LEU A 196 9.90 -15.13 -5.94
C LEU A 196 9.60 -16.20 -4.86
N GLU A 197 8.53 -16.03 -4.09
CA GLU A 197 8.02 -16.99 -3.09
C GLU A 197 7.10 -18.05 -3.73
#